data_AF-A0A953WIW6-F1
#
_entry.id   AF-A0A953WIW6-F1
#
_cell.length_a   1.000
_cell.length_b   1.000
_cell.length_c   1.000
_cell.angle_alpha   90.00
_cell.angle_beta   90.00
_cell.angle_gamma   90.00
#
_symmetry.space_group_name_H-M   'P 1'
#
loop_
_entity.id
_entity.type
_entity.pdbx_description
1 polymer ?
#
loop_
_entity_poly.entity_id
_entity_poly.type
_entity_poly.pdbx_seq_one_letter_code
_entity_poly.pdbx_strand_id
1 'polypeptide(L)'
;MTAEPHLVADIGGTNARFALADARGRISEMRSYRSKEFASLEGAADAYFSSMNVRPRKACFAAAGPVTDPVIEFTNSPWVLDVAAMRARFGFAEFLVVNDFKALAAGVSELAPSDFAEVKAGTAESSAPMLVIGPGTGFGQALIAPT
;
A
#
# COMPACT_ATOMS: atom_id res chain seq x y z
N MET A 1 -24.98 -11.08 -3.58
CA MET A 1 -24.09 -10.89 -2.42
C MET A 1 -22.98 -9.96 -2.88
N THR A 2 -22.84 -8.77 -2.30
CA THR A 2 -21.68 -7.90 -2.57
C THR A 2 -20.43 -8.58 -2.01
N ALA A 3 -19.38 -8.69 -2.81
CA ALA A 3 -18.12 -9.27 -2.35
C ALA A 3 -17.59 -8.49 -1.14
N GLU A 4 -16.99 -9.21 -0.18
CA GLU A 4 -16.37 -8.60 0.99
C GLU A 4 -15.20 -7.71 0.55
N PRO A 5 -15.08 -6.46 1.04
CA PRO A 5 -13.97 -5.58 0.67
C PRO A 5 -12.65 -6.10 1.27
N HIS A 6 -11.54 -5.66 0.70
CA HIS A 6 -10.20 -5.89 1.20
C HIS A 6 -9.69 -4.64 1.94
N LEU A 7 -8.91 -4.82 2.99
CA LEU A 7 -8.17 -3.73 3.59
C LEU A 7 -6.92 -3.45 2.75
N VAL A 8 -6.69 -2.19 2.38
CA VAL A 8 -5.42 -1.77 1.79
C VAL A 8 -4.80 -0.68 2.65
N ALA A 9 -3.47 -0.63 2.68
CA ALA A 9 -2.78 0.43 3.38
C ALA A 9 -1.50 0.86 2.67
N ASP A 10 -1.18 2.15 2.79
CA ASP A 10 0.10 2.76 2.42
C ASP A 10 0.78 3.25 3.69
N ILE A 11 1.86 2.58 4.08
CA ILE A 11 2.56 2.76 5.35
C ILE A 11 3.94 3.37 5.08
N GLY A 12 4.06 4.65 5.40
CA GLY A 12 5.34 5.36 5.44
C GLY A 12 5.84 5.57 6.87
N GLY A 13 7.03 6.16 7.01
CA GLY A 13 7.57 6.52 8.33
C GLY A 13 6.77 7.61 9.05
N THR A 14 6.18 8.57 8.32
CA THR A 14 5.48 9.70 8.96
C THR A 14 3.97 9.50 9.03
N ASN A 15 3.39 8.77 8.07
CA ASN A 15 1.94 8.60 7.95
C ASN A 15 1.62 7.18 7.51
N ALA A 16 0.52 6.63 8.04
CA ALA A 16 -0.18 5.49 7.48
C ALA A 16 -1.50 5.96 6.88
N ARG A 17 -1.85 5.42 5.71
CA ARG A 17 -3.18 5.56 5.13
C ARG A 17 -3.81 4.19 5.02
N PHE A 18 -5.03 4.04 5.51
CA PHE A 18 -5.82 2.82 5.41
C PHE A 18 -7.07 3.11 4.58
N ALA A 19 -7.51 2.15 3.79
CA ALA A 19 -8.73 2.24 3.01
C ALA A 19 -9.34 0.86 2.74
N LEU A 20 -10.57 0.84 2.25
CA LEU A 20 -11.20 -0.36 1.72
C LEU A 20 -11.11 -0.38 0.19
N ALA A 21 -10.72 -1.53 -0.37
CA ALA A 21 -10.80 -1.80 -1.79
C ALA A 21 -11.88 -2.83 -2.08
N ASP A 22 -12.73 -2.59 -3.06
CA ASP A 22 -13.66 -3.63 -3.55
C ASP A 22 -12.97 -4.60 -4.52
N ALA A 23 -13.71 -5.60 -5.01
CA ALA A 23 -13.19 -6.59 -5.95
C ALA A 23 -12.76 -6.01 -7.32
N ARG A 24 -13.09 -4.74 -7.62
CA ARG A 24 -12.67 -4.00 -8.81
C ARG A 24 -11.53 -3.02 -8.51
N GLY A 25 -10.96 -3.05 -7.30
CA GLY A 25 -9.91 -2.14 -6.88
C GLY A 25 -10.39 -0.73 -6.53
N ARG A 26 -11.71 -0.47 -6.46
CA ARG A 26 -12.21 0.86 -6.13
C ARG A 26 -11.99 1.14 -4.65
N ILE A 27 -11.31 2.25 -4.37
CA ILE A 27 -10.96 2.68 -3.02
C ILE A 27 -12.10 3.47 -2.37
N SER A 28 -12.35 3.21 -1.09
CA SER A 28 -13.34 3.89 -0.27
C SER A 28 -12.89 3.97 1.20
N GLU A 29 -13.57 4.80 2.01
CA GLU A 29 -13.32 4.89 3.46
C GLU A 29 -11.85 5.14 3.81
N MET A 30 -11.17 5.96 3.02
CA MET A 30 -9.75 6.26 3.21
C MET A 30 -9.54 7.18 4.42
N ARG A 31 -8.60 6.82 5.29
CA ARG A 31 -8.21 7.61 6.46
C ARG A 31 -6.70 7.63 6.63
N SER A 32 -6.18 8.76 7.06
CA SER A 32 -4.75 8.98 7.30
C SER A 32 -4.48 9.18 8.78
N TYR A 33 -3.42 8.55 9.28
CA TYR A 33 -2.98 8.61 10.67
C TYR A 33 -1.51 8.99 10.71
N ARG A 34 -1.14 9.95 11.57
CA ARG A 34 0.27 10.33 11.73
C ARG A 34 0.95 9.35 12.67
N SER A 35 2.15 8.90 12.31
CA SER A 35 2.86 7.88 13.09
C SER A 35 3.10 8.31 14.54
N LYS A 36 3.44 9.58 14.75
CA LYS A 36 3.64 10.19 16.08
C LYS A 36 2.41 10.20 17.00
N GLU A 37 1.21 9.98 16.48
CA GLU A 37 -0.04 9.98 17.26
C GLU A 37 -0.36 8.59 17.84
N PHE A 38 0.36 7.55 17.42
CA PHE A 38 0.13 6.18 17.87
C PHE A 38 1.44 5.50 18.26
N ALA A 39 1.42 4.77 19.36
CA ALA A 39 2.59 4.04 19.85
C ALA A 39 3.04 2.92 18.89
N SER A 40 2.12 2.36 18.10
CA SER A 40 2.42 1.30 17.13
C SER A 40 1.51 1.37 15.90
N LEU A 41 1.90 0.65 14.84
CA LEU A 41 1.10 0.52 13.62
C LEU A 41 -0.22 -0.22 13.90
N GLU A 42 -0.22 -1.22 14.77
CA GLU A 42 -1.44 -1.92 15.22
C GLU A 42 -2.40 -0.96 15.89
N GLY A 43 -1.91 -0.01 16.70
CA GLY A 43 -2.75 1.01 17.32
C GLY A 43 -3.42 1.93 16.29
N ALA A 44 -2.71 2.30 15.22
CA ALA A 44 -3.30 3.06 14.12
C ALA A 44 -4.33 2.22 13.34
N ALA A 45 -4.06 0.92 13.12
CA ALA A 45 -5.00 0.01 12.49
C ALA A 45 -6.25 -0.23 13.35
N ASP A 46 -6.13 -0.36 14.67
CA ASP A 46 -7.27 -0.45 15.59
C ASP A 46 -8.14 0.80 15.53
N ALA A 47 -7.52 1.98 15.46
CA ALA A 47 -8.25 3.24 15.32
C ALA A 47 -9.00 3.32 13.98
N TYR A 48 -8.40 2.82 12.91
CA TYR A 48 -9.09 2.64 11.63
C TYR A 48 -10.29 1.72 11.79
N PHE A 49 -10.09 0.51 12.28
CA PHE A 49 -11.14 -0.47 12.48
C PHE A 49 -12.27 0.00 13.42
N SER A 50 -11.95 0.78 14.45
CA SER A 50 -12.95 1.33 15.37
C SER A 50 -13.92 2.31 14.67
N SER A 51 -13.49 2.91 13.56
CA SER A 51 -14.33 3.79 12.72
C SER A 51 -15.13 3.06 11.64
N MET A 52 -15.01 1.73 11.55
CA MET A 52 -15.51 0.92 10.44
C MET A 52 -16.52 -0.13 10.91
N ASN A 53 -17.62 -0.27 10.15
CA ASN A 53 -18.66 -1.29 10.40
C ASN A 53 -18.35 -2.65 9.75
N VAL A 54 -17.24 -2.74 9.00
CA VAL A 54 -16.80 -3.95 8.33
C VAL A 54 -15.43 -4.38 8.84
N ARG A 55 -15.14 -5.68 8.70
CA ARG A 55 -13.89 -6.31 9.11
C ARG A 55 -13.38 -7.21 7.97
N PRO A 56 -12.71 -6.63 6.95
CA PRO A 56 -12.08 -7.38 5.88
C PRO A 56 -11.21 -8.53 6.38
N ARG A 57 -11.40 -9.73 5.83
CA ARG A 57 -10.51 -10.87 6.07
C ARG A 57 -9.26 -10.91 5.19
N LYS A 58 -9.18 -10.06 4.17
CA LYS A 58 -8.01 -9.93 3.28
C LYS A 58 -7.41 -8.55 3.41
N ALA A 59 -6.07 -8.48 3.44
CA ALA A 59 -5.35 -7.22 3.54
C ALA A 59 -4.10 -7.18 2.65
N CYS A 60 -3.79 -6.01 2.11
CA CYS A 60 -2.54 -5.72 1.39
C CYS A 60 -1.94 -4.39 1.86
N PHE A 61 -0.75 -4.43 2.49
CA PHE A 61 -0.05 -3.23 2.93
C PHE A 61 1.16 -2.96 2.02
N ALA A 62 1.20 -1.75 1.47
CA ALA A 62 2.39 -1.16 0.88
C ALA A 62 3.22 -0.54 2.00
N ALA A 63 4.47 -0.99 2.18
CA ALA A 63 5.38 -0.50 3.19
C ALA A 63 6.56 0.23 2.54
N ALA A 64 6.88 1.41 3.06
CA ALA A 64 8.04 2.17 2.63
C ALA A 64 9.33 1.46 3.04
N GLY A 65 10.16 1.15 2.05
CA GLY A 65 11.45 0.46 2.23
C GLY A 65 11.44 -1.00 1.78
N PRO A 66 12.58 -1.68 1.90
CA PRO A 66 12.71 -3.08 1.50
C PRO A 66 11.80 -3.99 2.33
N VAL A 67 11.06 -4.86 1.66
CA VAL A 67 10.28 -5.93 2.31
C VAL A 67 11.02 -7.23 2.08
N THR A 68 12.10 -7.43 2.83
CA THR A 68 12.97 -8.63 2.76
C THR A 68 12.68 -9.62 3.87
N ASP A 69 12.13 -9.14 4.97
CA ASP A 69 11.99 -9.86 6.23
C ASP A 69 10.53 -9.90 6.69
N PRO A 70 10.14 -10.88 7.52
CA PRO A 70 8.80 -10.92 8.11
C PRO A 70 8.55 -9.78 9.10
N VAL A 71 9.59 -9.02 9.46
CA VAL A 71 9.53 -7.86 10.35
C VAL A 71 10.13 -6.67 9.60
N ILE A 72 9.36 -5.59 9.49
CA ILE A 72 9.75 -4.38 8.76
C ILE A 72 9.87 -3.23 9.75
N GLU A 73 11.04 -2.59 9.76
CA GLU A 73 11.32 -1.40 10.56
C GLU A 73 11.31 -0.16 9.68
N PHE A 74 10.63 0.90 10.13
CA PHE A 74 10.51 2.14 9.37
C PHE A 74 11.56 3.16 9.80
N THR A 75 12.43 3.61 8.89
CA THR A 75 13.59 4.47 9.21
C THR A 75 13.24 5.77 9.97
N ASN A 76 12.05 6.31 9.78
CA ASN A 76 11.59 7.56 10.39
C ASN A 76 10.46 7.39 11.42
N SER A 77 10.28 6.19 11.98
CA SER A 77 9.24 5.89 12.96
C SER A 77 9.68 4.80 13.94
N PRO A 78 9.23 4.82 15.21
CA PRO A 78 9.42 3.69 16.11
C PRO A 78 8.55 2.47 15.74
N TRP A 79 7.72 2.57 14.71
CA TRP A 79 6.86 1.49 14.30
C TRP A 79 7.65 0.31 13.73
N VAL A 80 7.14 -0.87 14.05
CA VAL A 80 7.56 -2.15 13.51
C VAL A 80 6.32 -2.82 12.95
N LEU A 81 6.43 -3.37 11.75
CA LEU A 81 5.41 -4.24 11.17
C LEU A 81 5.91 -5.68 11.20
N ASP A 82 5.48 -6.43 12.22
CA ASP A 82 5.59 -7.88 12.23
C ASP A 82 4.39 -8.47 11.47
N VAL A 83 4.66 -9.11 10.34
CA VAL A 83 3.64 -9.63 9.43
C VAL A 83 2.78 -10.71 10.10
N ALA A 84 3.38 -11.58 10.91
CA ALA A 84 2.67 -12.66 11.58
C ALA A 84 1.81 -12.13 12.72
N ALA A 85 2.34 -11.22 13.53
CA ALA A 85 1.61 -10.60 14.63
C ALA A 85 0.42 -9.76 14.13
N MET A 86 0.63 -8.94 13.09
CA MET A 86 -0.41 -8.15 12.44
C MET A 86 -1.53 -9.05 11.87
N ARG A 87 -1.15 -10.11 11.16
CA ARG A 87 -2.09 -11.11 10.63
C ARG A 87 -2.92 -11.76 11.74
N ALA A 88 -2.28 -12.19 12.82
CA ALA A 88 -2.94 -12.86 13.93
C ALA A 88 -3.88 -11.92 14.68
N ARG A 89 -3.45 -10.68 14.95
CA ARG A 89 -4.24 -9.67 15.68
C ARG A 89 -5.57 -9.37 15.00
N PHE A 90 -5.55 -9.19 13.68
CA PHE A 90 -6.74 -8.79 12.91
C PHE A 90 -7.45 -9.94 12.21
N GLY A 91 -6.97 -11.18 12.38
CA GLY A 91 -7.62 -12.38 11.85
C GLY A 91 -7.63 -12.46 10.32
N PHE A 92 -6.61 -11.91 9.66
CA PHE A 92 -6.52 -11.94 8.20
C PHE A 92 -6.32 -13.38 7.69
N ALA A 93 -7.23 -13.82 6.82
CA ALA A 93 -7.10 -15.08 6.08
C ALA A 93 -5.97 -14.98 5.04
N GLU A 94 -5.81 -13.80 4.44
CA GLU A 94 -4.74 -13.47 3.51
C GLU A 94 -4.20 -12.09 3.86
N PHE A 95 -2.88 -12.01 4.09
CA PHE A 95 -2.21 -10.75 4.37
C PHE A 95 -0.94 -10.67 3.53
N LEU A 96 -0.90 -9.68 2.64
CA LEU A 96 0.25 -9.39 1.80
C LEU A 96 0.91 -8.10 2.28
N VAL A 97 2.23 -8.11 2.33
CA VAL A 97 3.02 -6.90 2.50
C VAL A 97 3.95 -6.78 1.32
N VAL A 98 3.95 -5.63 0.68
CA VAL A 98 4.74 -5.32 -0.51
C VAL A 98 5.46 -4.00 -0.30
N ASN A 99 6.57 -3.83 -1.01
CA ASN A 99 7.22 -2.53 -1.08
C ASN A 99 6.28 -1.47 -1.71
N ASP A 100 6.38 -0.22 -1.25
CA ASP A 100 5.64 0.94 -1.75
C ASP A 100 5.77 1.18 -3.26
N PHE A 101 6.97 1.11 -3.83
CA PHE A 101 7.19 1.26 -5.26
C PHE A 101 6.70 0.07 -6.07
N LYS A 102 6.72 -1.14 -5.49
CA LYS A 102 6.05 -2.31 -6.10
C LYS A 102 4.54 -2.09 -6.18
N ALA A 103 3.92 -1.57 -5.12
CA ALA A 103 2.49 -1.24 -5.12
C ALA A 103 2.17 -0.10 -6.11
N LEU A 104 3.01 0.93 -6.15
CA LEU A 104 2.87 2.04 -7.09
C LEU A 104 2.93 1.55 -8.54
N ALA A 105 3.89 0.70 -8.87
CA ALA A 105 4.02 0.13 -10.21
C ALA A 105 2.79 -0.70 -10.62
N ALA A 106 2.25 -1.51 -9.70
CA ALA A 106 1.00 -2.23 -9.95
C ALA A 106 -0.18 -1.27 -10.18
N GLY A 107 -0.26 -0.17 -9.41
CA GLY A 107 -1.30 0.84 -9.57
C GLY A 107 -1.19 1.62 -10.89
N VAL A 108 0.03 1.91 -11.35
CA VAL A 108 0.28 2.61 -12.63
C VAL A 108 -0.33 1.85 -13.81
N SER A 109 -0.33 0.52 -13.78
CA SER A 109 -0.94 -0.31 -14.83
C SER A 109 -2.47 -0.20 -14.91
N GLU A 110 -3.12 0.30 -13.86
CA GLU A 110 -4.58 0.45 -13.79
C GLU A 110 -5.04 1.89 -14.12
N LEU A 111 -4.11 2.82 -14.31
CA LEU A 111 -4.42 4.22 -14.60
C LEU A 111 -4.87 4.41 -16.05
N ALA A 112 -5.83 5.30 -16.25
CA ALA A 112 -6.26 5.71 -17.58
C ALA A 112 -5.24 6.68 -18.18
N PRO A 113 -5.16 6.81 -19.53
CA PRO A 113 -4.32 7.81 -20.17
C PRO A 113 -4.54 9.25 -19.66
N SER A 114 -5.75 9.57 -19.21
CA SER A 114 -6.11 10.87 -18.62
C SER A 114 -5.49 11.15 -17.25
N ASP A 115 -4.99 10.12 -16.56
CA ASP A 115 -4.34 10.24 -15.25
C ASP A 115 -2.86 10.61 -15.39
N PHE A 116 -2.34 10.63 -16.63
CA PHE A 116 -0.97 10.99 -16.94
C PHE A 116 -0.86 12.38 -17.55
N ALA A 117 0.17 13.12 -17.15
CA ALA A 117 0.65 14.29 -17.86
C ALA A 117 1.89 13.92 -18.67
N GLU A 118 1.81 14.02 -19.99
CA GLU A 118 2.95 13.73 -20.86
C GLU A 118 4.01 14.83 -20.72
N VAL A 119 5.20 14.47 -20.22
CA VAL A 119 6.34 15.39 -20.09
C VAL A 119 7.13 15.48 -21.41
N LYS A 120 7.23 14.36 -22.12
CA LYS A 120 7.93 14.26 -23.40
C LYS A 120 7.16 13.32 -24.32
N ALA A 121 6.79 13.84 -25.49
CA ALA A 121 6.15 13.07 -26.53
C ALA A 121 7.00 11.85 -26.94
N GLY A 122 6.34 10.71 -27.11
CA GLY A 122 6.98 9.47 -27.52
C GLY A 122 5.96 8.42 -27.91
N THR A 123 6.45 7.29 -28.43
CA THR A 123 5.63 6.12 -28.72
C THR A 123 6.02 5.03 -27.74
N ALA A 124 5.06 4.59 -26.93
CA ALA A 124 5.28 3.52 -25.97
C ALA A 124 5.36 2.18 -26.71
N GLU A 125 6.39 1.38 -26.40
CA GLU A 125 6.53 0.02 -26.88
C GLU A 125 5.90 -0.94 -25.87
N SER A 126 4.74 -1.51 -26.22
CA SER A 126 3.95 -2.34 -25.29
C SER A 126 4.67 -3.59 -24.77
N SER A 127 5.65 -4.11 -25.52
CA SER A 127 6.47 -5.27 -25.14
C SER A 127 7.77 -4.89 -24.43
N ALA A 128 8.02 -3.61 -24.16
CA ALA A 128 9.20 -3.16 -23.45
C ALA A 128 8.92 -3.04 -21.94
N PRO A 129 9.94 -3.23 -21.08
CA PRO A 129 9.81 -2.94 -19.66
C PRO A 129 9.47 -1.46 -19.40
N MET A 130 8.61 -1.21 -18.41
CA MET A 130 8.28 0.14 -17.96
C MET A 130 8.99 0.43 -16.64
N LEU A 131 9.71 1.55 -16.59
CA LEU A 131 10.35 2.05 -15.37
C LEU A 131 9.42 3.05 -14.67
N VAL A 132 9.12 2.80 -13.40
CA VAL A 132 8.41 3.72 -12.52
C VAL A 132 9.40 4.30 -11.53
N ILE A 133 9.57 5.61 -11.52
CA ILE A 133 10.46 6.34 -10.61
C ILE A 133 9.72 7.47 -9.91
N GLY A 134 10.14 7.78 -8.70
CA GLY A 134 9.52 8.83 -7.90
C GLY A 134 10.55 9.48 -6.97
N PRO A 135 11.02 10.69 -7.29
CA PRO A 135 11.83 11.48 -6.36
C PRO A 135 10.96 12.01 -5.21
N GLY A 136 11.42 11.84 -3.97
CA GLY A 136 10.78 12.32 -2.74
C GLY A 136 11.83 12.50 -1.63
N THR A 137 11.53 12.09 -0.39
CA THR A 137 12.55 12.02 0.67
C THR A 137 13.69 11.07 0.31
N GLY A 138 13.39 10.02 -0.47
CA GLY A 138 14.37 9.18 -1.14
C GLY A 138 14.13 9.15 -2.65
N PHE A 139 14.81 8.24 -3.35
CA PHE A 139 14.60 7.98 -4.77
C PHE A 139 14.13 6.54 -4.94
N GLY A 140 12.82 6.35 -5.07
CA GLY A 140 12.26 5.01 -5.26
C GLY A 140 12.11 4.66 -6.73
N GLN A 141 12.17 3.36 -7.01
CA GLN A 141 12.12 2.81 -8.36
C GLN A 141 11.46 1.42 -8.37
N ALA A 142 10.75 1.12 -9.45
CA ALA A 142 10.23 -0.20 -9.76
C ALA A 142 10.24 -0.45 -11.27
N LEU A 143 10.38 -1.72 -11.65
CA LEU A 143 10.34 -2.17 -13.05
C LEU A 143 9.09 -3.03 -13.24
N ILE A 144 8.28 -2.70 -14.25
CA ILE A 144 7.19 -3.55 -14.72
C ILE A 144 7.74 -4.34 -15.92
N ALA A 145 7.86 -5.65 -15.76
CA ALA A 145 8.24 -6.53 -16.86
C ALA A 145 7.01 -6.85 -17.73
N PRO A 146 7.16 -6.89 -19.06
CA PRO A 146 6.09 -7.33 -19.96
C PRO A 146 5.75 -8.80 -19.69
N THR A 147 4.46 -9.13 -19.77
CA THR A 147 3.92 -10.51 -19.64
C THR A 147 3.80 -11.20 -20.99
#